data_AF-A0A7Z9FW05-F1
#
_entry.id   AF-A0A7Z9FW05-F1
#
_cell.length_a   1.000
_cell.length_b   1.000
_cell.length_c   1.000
_cell.angle_alpha   90.00
_cell.angle_beta   90.00
_cell.angle_gamma   90.00
#
_symmetry.space_group_name_H-M   'P 1'
#
loop_
_entity.id
_entity.type
_entity.pdbx_description
1 polymer ?
#
loop_
_entity_poly.entity_id
_entity_poly.type
_entity_poly.pdbx_seq_one_letter_code
_entity_poly.pdbx_strand_id
1 'polypeptide(L)'
;MKKLFWLLPICLILAVAFSPLVTDAGRQKVKITDIKAASKLEYVEGKGGLEVGTKYYIDRDYVVTEMPEEMEGIQWIMTANDDKQSRGKDFLTFKVDVPSIIWVAHDSRGEEDKGGIPPEWLVEDYEMQKDGKDPLTLTVTDGNMATFNLWKIKESVKGKVEVGGNAEPPAAGHGSNHLVLVEFDDKAPVDSKGKLSSVWGDIKGRINQ
;
A
#
# COMPACT_ATOMS: atom_id res chain seq x y z
N MET A 1 -18.52 7.60 -76.60
CA MET A 1 -17.83 6.99 -75.44
C MET A 1 -18.08 7.88 -74.22
N LYS A 2 -19.15 7.61 -73.45
CA LYS A 2 -19.50 8.37 -72.23
C LYS A 2 -18.91 7.62 -71.04
N LYS A 3 -17.97 8.25 -70.30
CA LYS A 3 -17.31 7.66 -69.14
C LYS A 3 -18.25 7.72 -67.93
N LEU A 4 -18.55 6.55 -67.38
CA LEU A 4 -19.31 6.31 -66.16
C LEU A 4 -18.38 6.56 -64.97
N PHE A 5 -18.61 7.63 -64.20
CA PHE A 5 -17.93 7.86 -62.93
C PHE A 5 -18.77 7.24 -61.80
N TRP A 6 -18.23 6.20 -61.18
CA TRP A 6 -18.72 5.61 -59.93
C TRP A 6 -18.39 6.54 -58.76
N LEU A 7 -19.40 6.91 -57.97
CA LEU A 7 -19.22 7.55 -56.66
C LEU A 7 -19.06 6.44 -55.60
N LEU A 8 -17.89 6.38 -54.97
CA LEU A 8 -17.66 5.59 -53.76
C LEU A 8 -18.24 6.33 -52.54
N PRO A 9 -18.96 5.65 -51.63
CA PRO A 9 -19.43 6.29 -50.40
C PRO A 9 -18.26 6.42 -49.41
N ILE A 10 -18.02 7.63 -48.93
CA ILE A 10 -17.07 7.94 -47.86
C ILE A 10 -17.68 7.38 -46.56
N CYS A 11 -17.13 6.27 -46.09
CA CYS A 11 -17.44 5.72 -44.78
C CYS A 11 -16.68 6.56 -43.73
N LEU A 12 -17.38 7.49 -43.08
CA LEU A 12 -16.84 8.29 -41.98
C LEU A 12 -16.78 7.41 -40.72
N ILE A 13 -15.67 6.70 -40.53
CA ILE A 13 -15.40 5.99 -39.28
C ILE A 13 -15.03 7.06 -38.23
N LEU A 14 -15.99 7.36 -37.35
CA LEU A 14 -15.71 8.06 -36.10
C LEU A 14 -14.82 7.16 -35.24
N ALA A 15 -13.50 7.34 -35.34
CA ALA A 15 -12.58 6.82 -34.36
C ALA A 15 -12.85 7.54 -33.04
N VAL A 16 -13.63 6.93 -32.15
CA VAL A 16 -13.66 7.33 -30.75
C VAL A 16 -12.29 6.94 -30.20
N ALA A 17 -11.38 7.91 -30.15
CA ALA A 17 -10.14 7.77 -29.41
C ALA A 17 -10.50 7.57 -27.94
N PHE A 18 -10.59 6.32 -27.50
CA PHE A 18 -10.44 5.99 -26.10
C PHE A 18 -8.99 6.35 -25.76
N SER A 19 -8.79 7.59 -25.34
CA SER A 19 -7.56 7.93 -24.64
C SER A 19 -7.63 7.10 -23.36
N PRO A 20 -6.69 6.19 -23.07
CA PRO A 20 -6.52 5.78 -21.70
C PRO A 20 -6.25 7.08 -20.95
N LEU A 21 -7.16 7.42 -20.05
CA LEU A 21 -6.92 8.45 -19.07
C LEU A 21 -5.72 7.91 -18.30
N VAL A 22 -4.50 8.33 -18.68
CA VAL A 22 -3.34 8.23 -17.80
C VAL A 22 -3.68 9.19 -16.68
N THR A 23 -4.42 8.70 -15.69
CA THR A 23 -4.52 9.36 -14.42
C THR A 23 -3.16 9.20 -13.77
N ASP A 24 -2.34 10.25 -13.89
CA ASP A 24 -1.51 10.67 -12.78
C ASP A 24 -2.45 11.05 -11.61
N ALA A 25 -3.08 10.04 -11.02
CA ALA A 25 -3.91 10.18 -9.84
C ALA A 25 -2.98 9.91 -8.67
N GLY A 26 -2.21 10.93 -8.27
CA GLY A 26 -1.46 10.88 -7.02
C GLY A 26 -2.36 10.32 -5.92
N ARG A 27 -1.91 9.23 -5.29
CA ARG A 27 -2.68 8.51 -4.27
C ARG A 27 -3.21 9.48 -3.24
N GLN A 28 -4.45 9.26 -2.78
CA GLN A 28 -4.96 10.02 -1.65
C GLN A 28 -4.08 9.76 -0.44
N LYS A 29 -3.51 10.82 0.13
CA LYS A 29 -2.63 10.72 1.29
C LYS A 29 -3.42 10.47 2.57
N VAL A 30 -2.91 9.54 3.36
CA VAL A 30 -3.30 9.27 4.74
C VAL A 30 -2.38 10.06 5.67
N LYS A 31 -2.93 10.74 6.67
CA LYS A 31 -2.10 11.41 7.67
C LYS A 31 -1.62 10.39 8.71
N ILE A 32 -0.33 10.06 8.66
CA ILE A 32 0.31 9.15 9.60
C ILE A 32 0.93 9.97 10.75
N THR A 33 0.62 9.60 11.99
CA THR A 33 1.13 10.30 13.18
C THR A 33 1.46 9.33 14.31
N ASP A 34 2.11 9.83 15.37
CA ASP A 34 2.42 9.08 16.58
C ASP A 34 3.18 7.75 16.35
N ILE A 35 4.06 7.71 15.33
CA ILE A 35 4.90 6.55 15.01
C ILE A 35 5.84 6.26 16.20
N LYS A 36 5.75 5.06 16.76
CA LYS A 36 6.55 4.61 17.91
C LYS A 36 6.92 3.14 17.76
N ALA A 37 8.21 2.85 17.75
CA ALA A 37 8.73 1.49 17.89
C ALA A 37 9.09 1.20 19.36
N ALA A 38 8.85 -0.03 19.84
CA ALA A 38 9.19 -0.45 21.20
C ALA A 38 10.71 -0.42 21.48
N SER A 39 11.54 -0.55 20.44
CA SER A 39 13.00 -0.37 20.49
C SER A 39 13.43 1.06 20.78
N LYS A 40 12.52 2.04 20.64
CA LYS A 40 12.76 3.49 20.70
C LYS A 40 13.60 4.04 19.55
N LEU A 41 13.87 3.24 18.52
CA LEU A 41 14.43 3.76 17.27
C LEU A 41 13.40 4.67 16.58
N GLU A 42 13.90 5.72 15.94
CA GLU A 42 13.08 6.77 15.34
C GLU A 42 12.58 6.34 13.96
N TYR A 43 11.52 5.54 13.94
CA TYR A 43 10.81 5.21 12.70
C TYR A 43 10.13 6.47 12.18
N VAL A 44 10.16 6.65 10.85
CA VAL A 44 9.63 7.85 10.20
C VAL A 44 8.80 7.48 8.99
N GLU A 45 7.83 8.33 8.64
CA GLU A 45 7.19 8.27 7.34
C GLU A 45 8.23 8.59 6.25
N GLY A 46 8.25 7.78 5.20
CA GLY A 46 9.03 8.02 4.00
C GLY A 46 8.63 9.33 3.31
N LYS A 47 9.59 10.00 2.67
CA LYS A 47 9.30 11.24 1.95
C LYS A 47 8.77 10.92 0.55
N GLY A 48 7.63 11.51 0.20
CA GLY A 48 7.01 11.29 -1.11
C GLY A 48 6.13 10.05 -1.09
N GLY A 49 6.36 9.15 -2.05
CA GLY A 49 5.78 7.81 -2.10
C GLY A 49 6.90 6.80 -2.38
N LEU A 50 6.66 5.53 -2.03
CA LEU A 50 7.63 4.47 -2.27
C LEU A 50 7.62 4.15 -3.77
N GLU A 51 8.77 4.31 -4.42
CA GLU A 51 8.96 4.12 -5.85
C GLU A 51 10.25 3.35 -6.11
N VAL A 52 10.44 2.85 -7.33
CA VAL A 52 11.73 2.27 -7.75
C VAL A 52 12.86 3.28 -7.53
N GLY A 53 13.97 2.82 -6.95
CA GLY A 53 15.11 3.62 -6.53
C GLY A 53 14.98 4.24 -5.13
N THR A 54 13.85 4.08 -4.45
CA THR A 54 13.61 4.66 -3.13
C THR A 54 14.23 3.83 -2.02
N LYS A 55 14.97 4.49 -1.10
CA LYS A 55 15.50 3.91 0.13
C LYS A 55 14.36 3.59 1.11
N TYR A 56 14.35 2.38 1.67
CA TYR A 56 13.21 1.91 2.48
C TYR A 56 13.45 1.69 3.98
N TYR A 57 14.71 1.62 4.44
CA TYR A 57 15.04 1.55 5.87
C TYR A 57 15.68 2.83 6.38
N ILE A 58 15.56 3.12 7.68
CA ILE A 58 16.27 4.25 8.30
C ILE A 58 17.77 4.00 8.45
N ASP A 59 18.18 2.73 8.59
CA ASP A 59 19.52 2.30 9.01
C ASP A 59 20.27 1.47 7.95
N ARG A 60 19.73 1.37 6.72
CA ARG A 60 20.38 0.71 5.56
C ARG A 60 20.11 1.48 4.28
N ASP A 61 21.04 1.43 3.35
CA ASP A 61 20.93 2.13 2.05
C ASP A 61 20.34 1.23 0.95
N TYR A 62 19.50 0.27 1.32
CA TYR A 62 18.81 -0.58 0.35
C TYR A 62 17.66 0.17 -0.32
N VAL A 63 17.44 -0.14 -1.59
CA VAL A 63 16.40 0.47 -2.43
C VAL A 63 15.51 -0.57 -3.07
N VAL A 64 14.28 -0.15 -3.40
CA VAL A 64 13.35 -0.92 -4.25
C VAL A 64 13.87 -0.88 -5.68
N THR A 65 13.92 -2.03 -6.36
CA THR A 65 14.34 -2.14 -7.75
C THR A 65 13.19 -2.46 -8.69
N GLU A 66 12.16 -3.17 -8.20
CA GLU A 66 10.94 -3.48 -8.94
C GLU A 66 9.77 -3.54 -7.95
N MET A 67 8.59 -3.14 -8.39
CA MET A 67 7.36 -3.21 -7.61
C MET A 67 6.14 -3.27 -8.54
N PRO A 68 4.98 -3.75 -8.07
CA PRO A 68 3.74 -3.70 -8.83
C PRO A 68 3.35 -2.24 -9.10
N GLU A 69 2.83 -1.94 -10.29
CA GLU A 69 2.43 -0.59 -10.69
C GLU A 69 1.38 -0.03 -9.72
N GLU A 70 0.47 -0.89 -9.24
CA GLU A 70 -0.54 -0.54 -8.24
C GLU A 70 0.02 -0.25 -6.84
N MET A 71 1.33 -0.41 -6.62
CA MET A 71 2.03 -0.06 -5.38
C MET A 71 2.92 1.19 -5.53
N GLU A 72 3.16 1.69 -6.74
CA GLU A 72 3.97 2.91 -6.96
C GLU A 72 3.40 4.14 -6.27
N GLY A 73 4.24 4.83 -5.50
CA GLY A 73 3.86 6.04 -4.77
C GLY A 73 3.12 5.77 -3.46
N ILE A 74 3.01 4.51 -3.00
CA ILE A 74 2.39 4.19 -1.70
C ILE A 74 3.13 4.85 -0.54
N GLN A 75 2.43 5.31 0.49
CA GLN A 75 3.09 5.80 1.70
C GLN A 75 3.69 4.63 2.47
N TRP A 76 4.83 4.84 3.11
CA TRP A 76 5.47 3.81 3.91
C TRP A 76 6.10 4.39 5.16
N ILE A 77 6.22 3.54 6.19
CA ILE A 77 7.01 3.82 7.38
C ILE A 77 8.36 3.14 7.18
N MET A 78 9.42 3.96 7.19
CA MET A 78 10.79 3.48 7.21
C MET A 78 11.07 2.85 8.57
N THR A 79 11.19 1.52 8.58
CA THR A 79 11.58 0.76 9.77
C THR A 79 13.10 0.70 9.91
N ALA A 80 13.60 0.22 11.04
CA ALA A 80 15.01 -0.13 11.23
C ALA A 80 15.20 -1.62 10.92
N ASN A 81 16.18 -1.96 10.10
CA ASN A 81 16.54 -3.35 9.86
C ASN A 81 17.25 -4.00 11.06
N ASP A 82 17.81 -3.21 11.98
CA ASP A 82 18.35 -3.71 13.24
C ASP A 82 17.27 -4.30 14.15
N ASP A 83 16.01 -3.87 13.99
CA ASP A 83 14.84 -4.41 14.71
C ASP A 83 14.25 -5.68 14.08
N LYS A 84 14.95 -6.35 13.15
CA LYS A 84 14.48 -7.61 12.52
C LYS A 84 14.22 -8.77 13.49
N GLN A 85 14.76 -8.70 14.71
CA GLN A 85 14.53 -9.67 15.79
C GLN A 85 13.50 -9.18 16.83
N SER A 86 12.71 -8.17 16.47
CA SER A 86 11.66 -7.59 17.30
C SER A 86 10.58 -8.59 17.68
N ARG A 87 9.97 -8.38 18.85
CA ARG A 87 8.91 -9.21 19.44
C ARG A 87 7.87 -8.31 20.12
N GLY A 88 6.71 -8.89 20.42
CA GLY A 88 5.54 -8.23 20.99
C GLY A 88 4.49 -7.92 19.93
N LYS A 89 3.22 -8.00 20.32
CA LYS A 89 2.05 -7.75 19.44
C LYS A 89 1.91 -6.28 18.99
N ASP A 90 2.49 -5.35 19.75
CA ASP A 90 2.40 -3.91 19.55
C ASP A 90 3.79 -3.28 19.40
N PHE A 91 4.70 -3.98 18.72
CA PHE A 91 6.08 -3.53 18.54
C PHE A 91 6.17 -2.17 17.85
N LEU A 92 5.35 -1.96 16.81
CA LEU A 92 5.19 -0.69 16.14
C LEU A 92 3.75 -0.19 16.32
N THR A 93 3.61 1.06 16.75
CA THR A 93 2.29 1.72 16.84
C THR A 93 2.32 3.06 16.11
N PHE A 94 1.20 3.43 15.51
CA PHE A 94 0.99 4.73 14.86
C PHE A 94 -0.50 5.03 14.77
N LYS A 95 -0.85 6.18 14.19
CA LYS A 95 -2.24 6.57 13.92
C LYS A 95 -2.45 6.99 12.48
N VAL A 96 -3.61 6.61 11.94
CA VAL A 96 -4.15 7.06 10.65
C VAL A 96 -5.45 7.84 10.87
N ASP A 97 -5.66 8.92 10.14
CA ASP A 97 -6.81 9.83 10.31
C ASP A 97 -8.06 9.44 9.51
N VAL A 98 -7.87 8.62 8.47
CA VAL A 98 -8.91 8.11 7.57
C VAL A 98 -8.88 6.58 7.54
N PRO A 99 -9.97 5.91 7.11
CA PRO A 99 -9.93 4.48 6.82
C PRO A 99 -8.78 4.16 5.88
N SER A 100 -7.95 3.21 6.28
CA SER A 100 -6.69 2.91 5.61
C SER A 100 -6.46 1.41 5.57
N ILE A 101 -5.92 0.94 4.45
CA ILE A 101 -5.38 -0.40 4.30
C ILE A 101 -3.93 -0.36 4.75
N ILE A 102 -3.57 -1.28 5.65
CA ILE A 102 -2.20 -1.47 6.10
C ILE A 102 -1.64 -2.68 5.35
N TRP A 103 -0.44 -2.49 4.82
CA TRP A 103 0.32 -3.54 4.18
C TRP A 103 1.58 -3.83 4.96
N VAL A 104 1.96 -5.10 5.02
CA VAL A 104 3.23 -5.55 5.56
C VAL A 104 4.04 -6.16 4.42
N ALA A 105 5.16 -5.54 4.09
CA ALA A 105 6.13 -6.12 3.15
C ALA A 105 7.10 -6.98 3.98
N HIS A 106 6.87 -8.29 4.00
CA HIS A 106 7.59 -9.24 4.86
C HIS A 106 8.68 -9.99 4.08
N ASP A 107 9.79 -10.26 4.75
CA ASP A 107 10.96 -10.92 4.17
C ASP A 107 10.56 -12.28 3.60
N SER A 108 10.73 -12.47 2.28
CA SER A 108 10.28 -13.68 1.60
C SER A 108 10.93 -14.98 2.13
N ARG A 109 12.08 -14.91 2.81
CA ARG A 109 12.69 -16.08 3.46
C ARG A 109 11.95 -16.52 4.72
N GLY A 110 11.14 -15.62 5.29
CA GLY A 110 10.24 -15.90 6.39
C GLY A 110 8.94 -16.59 5.96
N GLU A 111 8.79 -16.93 4.69
CA GLU A 111 7.57 -17.50 4.13
C GLU A 111 7.69 -19.01 3.93
N GLU A 112 6.55 -19.71 4.01
CA GLU A 112 6.50 -21.17 3.97
C GLU A 112 7.06 -21.77 2.68
N ASP A 113 6.90 -21.08 1.54
CA ASP A 113 7.41 -21.51 0.23
C ASP A 113 8.94 -21.54 0.16
N LYS A 114 9.61 -20.74 1.00
CA LYS A 114 11.07 -20.75 1.16
C LYS A 114 11.54 -21.50 2.42
N GLY A 115 10.65 -22.23 3.08
CA GLY A 115 10.95 -23.00 4.29
C GLY A 115 11.08 -22.16 5.57
N GLY A 116 10.65 -20.90 5.51
CA GLY A 116 10.47 -20.04 6.68
C GLY A 116 9.11 -20.27 7.36
N ILE A 117 8.84 -19.45 8.37
CA ILE A 117 7.56 -19.41 9.07
C ILE A 117 7.21 -17.95 9.33
N PRO A 118 6.05 -17.44 8.91
CA PRO A 118 5.63 -16.08 9.21
C PRO A 118 5.23 -15.93 10.69
N PRO A 119 5.26 -14.71 11.27
CA PRO A 119 4.70 -14.45 12.59
C PRO A 119 3.19 -14.75 12.65
N GLU A 120 2.68 -15.24 13.79
CA GLU A 120 1.26 -15.63 13.94
C GLU A 120 0.31 -14.47 13.62
N TRP A 121 0.59 -13.29 14.19
CA TRP A 121 -0.22 -12.08 13.97
C TRP A 121 -0.35 -11.71 12.49
N LEU A 122 0.68 -11.98 11.67
CA LEU A 122 0.66 -11.66 10.25
C LEU A 122 -0.35 -12.55 9.52
N VAL A 123 -0.35 -13.85 9.82
CA VAL A 123 -1.26 -14.81 9.17
C VAL A 123 -2.71 -14.65 9.68
N GLU A 124 -2.87 -14.27 10.95
CA GLU A 124 -4.18 -14.06 11.58
C GLU A 124 -4.88 -12.80 11.04
N ASP A 125 -4.16 -11.67 10.92
CA ASP A 125 -4.79 -10.38 10.60
C ASP A 125 -4.62 -9.96 9.13
N TYR A 126 -3.67 -10.56 8.41
CA TYR A 126 -3.34 -10.20 7.02
C TYR A 126 -3.51 -11.38 6.07
N GLU A 127 -3.63 -11.05 4.79
CA GLU A 127 -3.68 -12.00 3.68
C GLU A 127 -2.56 -11.67 2.69
N MET A 128 -1.70 -12.64 2.40
CA MET A 128 -0.67 -12.50 1.37
C MET A 128 -1.33 -12.36 0.00
N GLN A 129 -1.01 -11.26 -0.68
CA GLN A 129 -1.52 -11.00 -2.02
C GLN A 129 -0.71 -11.78 -3.06
N LYS A 130 -1.38 -12.20 -4.14
CA LYS A 130 -0.80 -13.05 -5.18
C LYS A 130 -1.26 -12.60 -6.57
N ASP A 131 -0.38 -12.76 -7.56
CA ASP A 131 -0.74 -12.79 -8.97
C ASP A 131 -0.74 -14.26 -9.44
N GLY A 132 -1.93 -14.81 -9.62
CA GLY A 132 -2.11 -16.23 -9.88
C GLY A 132 -1.60 -17.10 -8.72
N LYS A 133 -0.46 -17.77 -8.92
CA LYS A 133 0.17 -18.62 -7.89
C LYS A 133 1.32 -17.94 -7.17
N ASP A 134 1.84 -16.86 -7.75
CA ASP A 134 3.06 -16.22 -7.30
C ASP A 134 2.71 -15.09 -6.33
N PRO A 135 3.48 -14.89 -5.23
CA PRO A 135 3.29 -13.75 -4.35
C PRO A 135 3.44 -12.43 -5.10
N LEU A 136 2.64 -11.44 -4.72
CA LEU A 136 2.91 -10.06 -5.10
C LEU A 136 4.10 -9.57 -4.28
N THR A 137 5.12 -9.00 -4.93
CA THR A 137 6.40 -8.72 -4.27
C THR A 137 6.98 -7.33 -4.56
N LEU A 138 7.82 -6.86 -3.65
CA LEU A 138 8.78 -5.78 -3.92
C LEU A 138 10.17 -6.41 -4.09
N THR A 139 10.83 -6.19 -5.23
CA THR A 139 12.23 -6.59 -5.43
C THR A 139 13.15 -5.49 -4.88
N VAL A 140 14.23 -5.88 -4.21
CA VAL A 140 15.11 -4.94 -3.50
C VAL A 140 16.58 -5.28 -3.66
N THR A 141 17.45 -4.32 -3.32
CA THR A 141 18.91 -4.50 -3.35
C THR A 141 19.48 -5.31 -2.18
N ASP A 142 18.69 -5.73 -1.20
CA ASP A 142 19.13 -6.68 -0.17
C ASP A 142 19.35 -8.06 -0.81
N GLY A 143 20.56 -8.28 -1.31
CA GLY A 143 20.91 -9.45 -2.11
C GLY A 143 20.77 -10.79 -1.38
N ASN A 144 20.72 -10.80 -0.05
CA ASN A 144 20.47 -12.02 0.71
C ASN A 144 18.98 -12.39 0.80
N MET A 145 18.08 -11.44 0.53
CA MET A 145 16.62 -11.61 0.62
C MET A 145 15.95 -11.68 -0.77
N ALA A 146 16.42 -10.86 -1.71
CA ALA A 146 15.83 -10.58 -3.03
C ALA A 146 14.47 -9.86 -3.00
N THR A 147 13.47 -10.38 -2.27
CA THR A 147 12.10 -9.83 -2.30
C THR A 147 11.44 -9.72 -0.92
N PHE A 148 10.55 -8.74 -0.80
CA PHE A 148 9.47 -8.74 0.20
C PHE A 148 8.18 -9.28 -0.43
N ASN A 149 7.44 -10.13 0.29
CA ASN A 149 6.09 -10.53 -0.08
C ASN A 149 5.07 -9.57 0.57
N LEU A 150 4.05 -9.18 -0.18
CA LEU A 150 3.07 -8.18 0.25
C LEU A 150 1.86 -8.84 0.93
N TRP A 151 1.68 -8.51 2.21
CA TRP A 151 0.54 -8.91 3.02
C TRP A 151 -0.39 -7.73 3.22
N LYS A 152 -1.68 -7.92 2.97
CA LYS A 152 -2.72 -6.88 3.10
C LYS A 152 -3.58 -7.17 4.32
N ILE A 153 -3.84 -6.16 5.15
CA ILE A 153 -4.74 -6.32 6.30
C ILE A 153 -6.14 -6.74 5.83
N LYS A 154 -6.77 -7.68 6.53
CA LYS A 154 -8.09 -8.21 6.18
C LYS A 154 -9.20 -7.17 6.34
N GLU A 155 -9.07 -6.29 7.33
CA GLU A 155 -10.01 -5.22 7.61
C GLU A 155 -9.30 -3.87 7.72
N SER A 156 -9.80 -2.87 6.99
CA SER A 156 -9.25 -1.53 7.03
C SER A 156 -9.41 -0.88 8.39
N VAL A 157 -8.42 -0.09 8.77
CA VAL A 157 -8.31 0.51 10.10
C VAL A 157 -8.43 2.02 10.06
N LYS A 158 -8.92 2.60 11.14
CA LYS A 158 -8.93 4.06 11.38
C LYS A 158 -8.53 4.33 12.83
N GLY A 159 -7.69 5.33 13.06
CA GLY A 159 -7.18 5.63 14.38
C GLY A 159 -5.90 4.86 14.68
N LYS A 160 -5.81 4.23 15.85
CA LYS A 160 -4.60 3.52 16.29
C LYS A 160 -4.37 2.26 15.45
N VAL A 161 -3.15 2.08 15.00
CA VAL A 161 -2.66 0.86 14.34
C VAL A 161 -1.56 0.25 15.21
N GLU A 162 -1.58 -1.07 15.33
CA GLU A 162 -0.58 -1.87 16.04
C GLU A 162 -0.04 -2.91 15.05
N VAL A 163 1.28 -3.03 14.95
CA VAL A 163 1.96 -4.01 14.11
C VAL A 163 2.93 -4.78 14.99
N GLY A 164 2.87 -6.11 14.89
CA GLY A 164 3.65 -7.01 15.71
C GLY A 164 5.14 -7.05 15.34
N GLY A 165 5.94 -7.61 16.24
CA GLY A 165 7.36 -7.84 16.02
C GLY A 165 7.63 -8.86 14.91
N ASN A 166 8.72 -8.67 14.18
CA ASN A 166 9.11 -9.48 13.03
C ASN A 166 9.54 -10.90 13.40
N ALA A 167 10.04 -11.09 14.61
CA ALA A 167 10.43 -12.38 15.17
C ALA A 167 9.45 -12.89 16.24
N GLU A 168 8.22 -12.37 16.24
CA GLU A 168 7.17 -12.89 17.11
C GLU A 168 6.86 -14.34 16.73
N PRO A 169 6.81 -15.29 17.70
CA PRO A 169 6.55 -16.69 17.39
C PRO A 169 5.30 -16.88 16.52
N PRO A 170 5.29 -17.90 15.63
CA PRO A 170 6.34 -18.89 15.40
C PRO A 170 7.41 -18.46 14.38
N ALA A 171 7.60 -17.15 14.15
CA ALA A 171 8.43 -16.65 13.04
C ALA A 171 9.83 -17.26 12.95
N ALA A 172 10.23 -17.66 11.74
CA ALA A 172 11.53 -18.24 11.42
C ALA A 172 11.94 -17.94 9.98
N GLY A 173 13.24 -17.90 9.69
CA GLY A 173 13.79 -17.75 8.34
C GLY A 173 14.04 -16.31 7.88
N HIS A 174 13.33 -15.32 8.45
CA HIS A 174 13.57 -13.91 8.14
C HIS A 174 14.99 -13.47 8.52
N GLY A 175 15.61 -12.65 7.67
CA GLY A 175 16.91 -12.03 7.90
C GLY A 175 16.88 -10.50 7.82
N SER A 176 15.73 -9.92 7.47
CA SER A 176 15.49 -8.49 7.35
C SER A 176 14.13 -8.13 7.98
N ASN A 177 14.00 -6.90 8.49
CA ASN A 177 12.77 -6.43 9.16
C ASN A 177 11.67 -6.12 8.13
N HIS A 178 10.40 -6.25 8.48
CA HIS A 178 9.33 -5.88 7.56
C HIS A 178 9.23 -4.35 7.35
N LEU A 179 8.60 -3.96 6.25
CA LEU A 179 8.13 -2.58 6.03
C LEU A 179 6.63 -2.50 6.28
N VAL A 180 6.16 -1.34 6.73
CA VAL A 180 4.73 -1.04 6.84
C VAL A 180 4.36 -0.01 5.79
N LEU A 181 3.42 -0.37 4.91
CA LEU A 181 2.89 0.52 3.88
C LEU A 181 1.45 0.91 4.23
N VAL A 182 1.05 2.11 3.84
CA VAL A 182 -0.23 2.70 4.19
C VAL A 182 -0.91 3.23 2.92
N GLU A 183 -2.14 2.78 2.72
CA GLU A 183 -2.97 3.15 1.58
C GLU A 183 -4.32 3.65 2.08
N PHE A 184 -4.87 4.68 1.44
CA PHE A 184 -6.23 5.13 1.73
C PHE A 184 -7.26 4.10 1.23
N ASP A 185 -8.22 3.72 2.08
CA ASP A 185 -9.32 2.86 1.67
C ASP A 185 -10.49 3.68 1.11
N ASP A 186 -10.59 3.72 -0.22
CA ASP A 186 -11.67 4.40 -0.95
C ASP A 186 -13.00 3.63 -0.93
N LYS A 187 -12.98 2.35 -0.55
CA LYS A 187 -14.14 1.45 -0.48
C LYS A 187 -14.68 1.30 0.93
N ALA A 188 -13.96 1.79 1.94
CA ALA A 188 -14.46 1.84 3.30
C ALA A 188 -15.82 2.56 3.33
N PRO A 189 -16.81 2.06 4.10
CA PRO A 189 -18.09 2.74 4.24
C PRO A 189 -17.87 4.18 4.72
N VAL A 190 -18.06 5.15 3.83
CA VAL A 190 -18.13 6.55 4.25
C VAL A 190 -19.37 6.69 5.11
N ASP A 191 -19.21 7.24 6.31
CA ASP A 191 -20.35 7.64 7.15
C ASP A 191 -21.07 8.82 6.48
N SER A 192 -21.86 8.50 5.46
CA SER A 192 -22.56 9.42 4.58
C SER A 192 -23.67 10.17 5.30
N LYS A 193 -24.12 9.67 6.46
CA LYS A 193 -25.16 10.32 7.26
C LYS A 193 -24.71 11.65 7.87
N GLY A 194 -23.43 11.79 8.22
CA GLY A 194 -22.88 13.03 8.78
C GLY A 194 -22.65 14.13 7.76
N LYS A 195 -22.16 13.78 6.56
CA LYS A 195 -21.92 14.76 5.49
C LYS A 195 -23.22 15.25 4.83
N LEU A 196 -24.21 14.37 4.64
CA LEU A 196 -25.49 14.78 4.07
C LEU A 196 -26.25 15.73 5.01
N SER A 197 -26.28 15.47 6.33
CA SER A 197 -27.04 16.31 7.27
C SER A 197 -26.51 17.74 7.38
N SER A 198 -25.18 17.93 7.30
CA SER A 198 -24.53 19.25 7.25
C SER A 198 -24.88 20.00 5.97
N VAL A 199 -24.76 19.35 4.80
CA VAL A 199 -25.04 19.99 3.50
C VAL A 199 -26.52 20.38 3.38
N TRP A 200 -27.44 19.56 3.87
CA TRP A 200 -28.88 19.90 3.89
C TRP A 200 -29.22 21.03 4.86
N GLY A 201 -28.50 21.14 5.98
CA GLY A 201 -28.64 22.26 6.93
C GLY A 201 -28.23 23.59 6.31
N ASP A 202 -27.10 23.62 5.62
CA ASP A 202 -26.55 24.83 4.98
C ASP A 202 -27.38 25.29 3.78
N ILE A 203 -27.94 24.35 2.99
CA ILE A 203 -28.84 24.67 1.87
C ILE A 203 -30.14 25.29 2.38
N LYS A 204 -30.76 24.73 3.43
CA LYS A 204 -31.99 25.28 4.01
C LYS A 204 -31.77 26.66 4.65
N GLY A 205 -30.61 26.88 5.26
CA GLY A 205 -30.23 28.18 5.83
C GLY A 205 -30.09 29.28 4.78
N ARG A 206 -29.65 28.94 3.56
CA ARG A 206 -29.47 29.88 2.44
C ARG A 206 -30.76 30.21 1.67
N ILE A 207 -31.76 29.34 1.70
CA ILE A 207 -33.04 29.55 1.00
C ILE A 207 -34.00 30.43 1.83
N ASN A 208 -33.77 30.56 3.13
CA ASN A 208 -34.63 31.31 4.07
C ASN A 208 -34.09 32.72 4.44
N GLN A 209 -33.14 33.26 3.67
CA GLN A 209 -32.71 34.67 3.72
C GLN A 209 -33.20 35.41 2.47
#